data_AF-A0A6I2KZ78-F1
#
_entry.id   AF-A0A6I2KZ78-F1
#
_cell.length_a   1.000
_cell.length_b   1.000
_cell.length_c   1.000
_cell.angle_alpha   90.00
_cell.angle_beta   90.00
_cell.angle_gamma   90.00
#
_symmetry.space_group_name_H-M   'P 1'
#
loop_
_entity.id
_entity.type
_entity.pdbx_description
1 polymer ?
#
loop_
_entity_poly.entity_id
_entity_poly.type
_entity_poly.pdbx_seq_one_letter_code
_entity_poly.pdbx_strand_id
1 'polypeptide(L)'
;APAAGSALARHRRVLLLRDGARVAALQVDALEPMASLPSSAVIRLCHDDDPDQLFHSAAVLPDSGALLALLDVASLFDLSRSWCDAAGLAADHATSAANDAAHAADAQTWALIDACGETLALCAEHVAEVLPMPPLQAFMGGSGVALCQWRGGHLAVLPLPRLLGRDDHPPAPLLAVLRLGEHTLGLPVKEVRELRQLPAAPQGVRSEGAGRLPCLTIHDADGATLRLVDSAALFAMHPESALNLEPEPQRGGGERNEQTYMVVDAGGKLALPIGACEEVLQAAPEECVPAPDGGHATLNWRGGTIAVHDLRQPVGSASRRGKVALVVLRTDSAPVALAVDQVVSMIPPGAAELNRLQRAGETVELLILSDDSGSATYRVADPASLLRRVA
;
A
#
# COMPACT_ATOMS: atom_id res chain seq x y z
N ALA A 1 -29.46 36.65 0.65
CA ALA A 1 -29.07 35.30 0.22
C ALA A 1 -27.98 34.78 1.16
N PRO A 2 -28.28 33.85 2.08
CA PRO A 2 -27.24 33.10 2.75
C PRO A 2 -26.85 31.89 1.88
N ALA A 3 -25.54 31.64 1.82
CA ALA A 3 -24.92 30.59 1.06
C ALA A 3 -25.40 29.19 1.50
N ALA A 4 -25.79 28.38 0.53
CA ALA A 4 -26.03 26.97 0.71
C ALA A 4 -24.71 26.27 1.05
N GLY A 5 -24.53 25.94 2.33
CA GLY A 5 -23.53 24.96 2.73
C GLY A 5 -23.86 23.63 2.08
N SER A 6 -22.93 23.14 1.25
CA SER A 6 -22.98 21.81 0.66
C SER A 6 -23.03 20.78 1.79
N ALA A 7 -24.23 20.27 2.08
CA ALA A 7 -24.40 19.08 2.88
C ALA A 7 -23.86 17.91 2.05
N LEU A 8 -22.60 17.53 2.28
CA LEU A 8 -22.09 16.22 1.89
C LEU A 8 -23.10 15.18 2.38
N ALA A 9 -23.81 14.56 1.45
CA ALA A 9 -24.78 13.52 1.75
C ALA A 9 -24.05 12.44 2.56
N ARG A 10 -24.42 12.28 3.83
CA ARG A 10 -23.91 11.18 4.66
C ARG A 10 -24.46 9.89 4.05
N HIS A 11 -23.65 9.22 3.25
CA HIS A 11 -23.96 7.89 2.76
C HIS A 11 -24.05 6.96 3.97
N ARG A 12 -25.21 6.32 4.16
CA ARG A 12 -25.38 5.28 5.17
C ARG A 12 -24.65 4.04 4.68
N ARG A 13 -23.73 3.52 5.50
CA ARG A 13 -23.04 2.25 5.22
C ARG A 13 -23.87 1.11 5.79
N VAL A 14 -23.96 0.02 5.04
CA VAL A 14 -24.63 -1.20 5.48
C VAL A 14 -23.69 -2.38 5.31
N LEU A 15 -23.62 -3.23 6.33
CA LEU A 15 -23.00 -4.55 6.25
C LEU A 15 -24.08 -5.55 5.83
N LEU A 16 -23.87 -6.22 4.70
CA LEU A 16 -24.74 -7.30 4.25
C LEU A 16 -24.27 -8.61 4.88
N LEU A 17 -25.12 -9.20 5.70
CA LEU A 17 -24.94 -10.53 6.27
C LEU A 17 -25.67 -11.54 5.41
N ARG A 18 -25.02 -12.67 5.12
CA ARG A 18 -25.63 -13.78 4.39
C ARG A 18 -25.39 -15.08 5.15
N ASP A 19 -26.45 -15.84 5.37
CA ASP A 19 -26.39 -17.20 5.90
C ASP A 19 -27.30 -18.11 5.05
N GLY A 20 -26.66 -18.92 4.20
CA GLY A 20 -27.33 -19.61 3.10
C GLY A 20 -28.07 -18.63 2.18
N ALA A 21 -29.37 -18.85 1.98
CA ALA A 21 -30.22 -17.99 1.16
C ALA A 21 -30.74 -16.73 1.89
N ARG A 22 -30.52 -16.62 3.20
CA ARG A 22 -31.01 -15.50 4.02
C ARG A 22 -30.05 -14.32 3.89
N VAL A 23 -30.58 -13.10 3.72
CA VAL A 23 -29.80 -11.87 3.61
C VAL A 23 -30.37 -10.81 4.55
N ALA A 24 -29.53 -10.21 5.38
CA ALA A 24 -29.87 -9.12 6.29
C ALA A 24 -28.89 -7.98 6.09
N ALA A 25 -29.35 -6.74 6.31
CA ALA A 25 -28.49 -5.56 6.27
C ALA A 25 -28.41 -4.95 7.67
N LEU A 26 -27.18 -4.78 8.17
CA LEU A 26 -26.91 -4.02 9.38
C LEU A 26 -26.42 -2.63 9.00
N GLN A 27 -27.13 -1.59 9.41
CA GLN A 27 -26.61 -0.23 9.27
C GLN A 27 -25.47 -0.02 10.25
N VAL A 28 -24.34 0.46 9.75
CA VAL A 28 -23.12 0.70 10.55
C VAL A 28 -22.54 2.07 10.22
N ASP A 29 -21.85 2.67 11.18
CA ASP A 29 -21.14 3.93 10.98
C ASP A 29 -19.74 3.70 10.37
N ALA A 30 -19.09 2.59 10.75
CA ALA A 30 -17.79 2.16 10.27
C ALA A 30 -17.72 0.63 10.20
N LEU A 31 -16.82 0.14 9.35
CA LEU A 31 -16.48 -1.29 9.26
C LEU A 31 -15.00 -1.41 9.63
N GLU A 32 -14.72 -2.16 10.69
CA GLU A 32 -13.35 -2.53 11.07
C GLU A 32 -12.86 -3.70 10.19
N PRO A 33 -11.53 -3.92 10.09
CA PRO A 33 -10.96 -5.03 9.33
C PRO A 33 -11.52 -6.39 9.75
N MET A 34 -11.68 -7.30 8.78
CA MET A 34 -12.08 -8.68 9.08
C MET A 34 -10.94 -9.42 9.79
N ALA A 35 -11.24 -10.04 10.93
CA ALA A 35 -10.32 -10.91 11.65
C ALA A 35 -10.80 -12.36 11.56
N SER A 36 -9.88 -13.27 11.21
CA SER A 36 -10.13 -14.70 11.35
C SER A 36 -9.83 -15.13 12.77
N LEU A 37 -10.80 -15.77 13.42
CA LEU A 37 -10.69 -16.23 14.80
C LEU A 37 -10.69 -17.77 14.81
N PRO A 38 -9.71 -18.42 15.46
CA PRO A 38 -9.79 -19.86 15.67
C PRO A 38 -10.98 -20.17 16.58
N SER A 39 -11.63 -21.32 16.39
CA SER A 39 -12.78 -21.74 17.21
C SER A 39 -12.46 -21.79 18.70
N SER A 40 -11.20 -22.05 19.06
CA SER A 40 -10.71 -22.03 20.45
C SER A 40 -10.64 -20.63 21.08
N ALA A 41 -10.65 -19.56 20.29
CA ALA A 41 -10.65 -18.18 20.79
C ALA A 41 -12.08 -17.68 21.11
N VAL A 42 -13.11 -18.48 20.80
CA VAL A 42 -14.50 -18.15 21.07
C VAL A 42 -14.89 -18.68 22.45
N ILE A 43 -15.26 -17.76 23.33
CA ILE A 43 -15.71 -18.03 24.70
C ILE A 43 -17.21 -17.82 24.75
N ARG A 44 -17.94 -18.86 25.14
CA ARG A 44 -19.37 -18.77 25.39
C ARG A 44 -19.62 -17.92 26.65
N LEU A 45 -20.42 -16.86 26.51
CA LEU A 45 -20.73 -15.91 27.59
C LEU A 45 -21.99 -16.30 28.36
N CYS A 46 -22.97 -16.86 27.65
CA CYS A 46 -24.27 -17.19 28.22
C CYS A 46 -24.43 -18.71 28.33
N HIS A 47 -24.83 -19.20 29.50
CA HIS A 47 -25.03 -20.63 29.75
C HIS A 47 -26.40 -21.12 29.30
N ASP A 48 -27.35 -20.20 29.07
CA ASP A 48 -28.70 -20.50 28.62
C ASP A 48 -28.83 -20.25 27.11
N ASP A 49 -29.67 -21.03 26.43
CA ASP A 49 -29.96 -20.91 25.00
C ASP A 49 -31.23 -20.05 24.80
N ASP A 50 -31.20 -18.79 25.25
CA ASP A 50 -32.31 -17.85 25.03
C ASP A 50 -32.36 -17.47 23.54
N PRO A 51 -33.44 -17.81 22.80
CA PRO A 51 -33.54 -17.54 21.36
C PRO A 51 -33.58 -16.04 21.02
N ASP A 52 -33.89 -15.18 21.99
CA ASP A 52 -33.91 -13.72 21.78
C ASP A 52 -32.51 -13.09 21.95
N GLN A 53 -31.51 -13.88 22.37
CA GLN A 53 -30.17 -13.39 22.68
C GLN A 53 -29.21 -13.47 21.48
N LEU A 54 -28.96 -12.31 20.87
CA LEU A 54 -28.11 -12.18 19.68
C LEU A 54 -26.60 -12.36 19.94
N PHE A 55 -26.15 -12.24 21.19
CA PHE A 55 -24.74 -12.27 21.57
C PHE A 55 -24.50 -13.31 22.66
N HIS A 56 -24.33 -14.57 22.26
CA HIS A 56 -24.12 -15.69 23.20
C HIS A 56 -22.62 -15.99 23.45
N SER A 57 -21.74 -15.46 22.60
CA SER A 57 -20.29 -15.68 22.68
C SER A 57 -19.51 -14.39 22.50
N ALA A 58 -18.27 -14.39 22.98
CA ALA A 58 -17.28 -13.37 22.66
C ALA A 58 -16.00 -14.02 22.19
N ALA A 59 -15.17 -13.25 21.50
CA ALA A 59 -13.81 -13.62 21.18
C ALA A 59 -12.83 -12.56 21.64
N VAL A 60 -11.60 -12.95 21.91
CA VAL A 60 -10.51 -12.02 22.15
C VAL A 60 -9.65 -11.99 20.89
N LEU A 61 -9.46 -10.80 20.31
CA LEU A 61 -8.57 -10.59 19.18
C LEU A 61 -7.12 -10.92 19.59
N PRO A 62 -6.40 -11.80 18.87
CA PRO A 62 -5.03 -12.18 19.22
C PRO A 62 -4.06 -10.98 19.23
N ASP A 63 -4.20 -10.09 18.25
CA ASP A 63 -3.24 -9.01 18.01
C ASP A 63 -3.42 -7.83 18.98
N SER A 64 -4.66 -7.55 19.40
CA SER A 64 -5.00 -6.36 20.19
C SER A 64 -5.47 -6.67 21.62
N GLY A 65 -5.78 -7.93 21.92
CA GLY A 65 -6.44 -8.32 23.16
C GLY A 65 -7.86 -7.76 23.31
N ALA A 66 -8.42 -7.13 22.26
CA ALA A 66 -9.75 -6.54 22.33
C ALA A 66 -10.83 -7.62 22.37
N LEU A 67 -11.82 -7.42 23.23
CA LEU A 67 -12.95 -8.33 23.39
C LEU A 67 -14.06 -7.96 22.40
N LEU A 68 -14.42 -8.90 21.55
CA LEU A 68 -15.48 -8.78 20.56
C LEU A 68 -16.68 -9.61 20.99
N ALA A 69 -17.86 -9.01 21.08
CA ALA A 69 -19.12 -9.77 21.16
C ALA A 69 -19.43 -10.35 19.78
N LEU A 70 -19.66 -11.66 19.71
CA LEU A 70 -20.00 -12.34 18.47
C LEU A 70 -21.51 -12.34 18.28
N LEU A 71 -21.94 -11.78 17.15
CA LEU A 71 -23.33 -11.78 16.73
C LEU A 71 -23.69 -13.14 16.15
N ASP A 72 -24.70 -13.80 16.71
CA ASP A 72 -25.34 -14.95 16.10
C ASP A 72 -26.24 -14.51 14.96
N VAL A 73 -25.73 -14.71 13.75
CA VAL A 73 -26.40 -14.33 12.52
C VAL A 73 -27.66 -15.17 12.28
N ALA A 74 -27.69 -16.44 12.71
CA ALA A 74 -28.86 -17.29 12.55
C ALA A 74 -30.02 -16.81 13.43
N SER A 75 -29.73 -16.53 14.71
CA SER A 75 -30.72 -15.96 15.65
C SER A 75 -31.20 -14.57 15.20
N LEU A 76 -30.31 -13.72 14.68
CA LEU A 76 -30.69 -12.45 14.07
C LEU A 76 -31.67 -12.64 12.91
N PHE A 77 -31.43 -13.63 12.05
CA PHE A 77 -32.32 -13.93 10.95
C PHE A 77 -33.70 -14.36 11.42
N ASP A 78 -33.78 -15.24 12.41
CA ASP A 78 -35.04 -15.76 12.91
C ASP A 78 -35.85 -14.66 13.63
N LEU A 79 -35.19 -13.84 14.45
CA LEU A 79 -35.79 -12.66 15.09
C LEU A 79 -36.28 -11.63 14.07
N SER A 80 -35.43 -11.26 13.10
CA SER A 80 -35.80 -10.28 12.08
C SER A 80 -36.97 -10.75 11.23
N ARG A 81 -37.01 -12.04 10.89
CA ARG A 81 -38.14 -12.66 10.19
C ARG A 81 -39.41 -12.61 11.04
N SER A 82 -39.33 -12.95 12.33
CA SER A 82 -40.50 -12.87 13.22
C SER A 82 -41.09 -11.45 13.28
N TRP A 83 -40.26 -10.42 13.25
CA TRP A 83 -40.70 -9.03 13.21
C TRP A 83 -41.26 -8.61 11.86
N CYS A 84 -40.65 -9.06 10.75
CA CYS A 84 -41.19 -8.85 9.41
C CYS A 84 -42.55 -9.53 9.23
N ASP A 85 -42.71 -10.75 9.73
CA ASP A 85 -43.97 -11.49 9.69
C ASP A 85 -45.04 -10.79 10.54
N ALA A 86 -44.70 -10.35 11.75
CA ALA A 86 -45.60 -9.55 12.61
C ALA A 86 -45.99 -8.19 11.98
N ALA A 87 -45.09 -7.61 11.18
CA ALA A 87 -45.33 -6.37 10.43
C ALA A 87 -46.04 -6.60 9.08
N GLY A 88 -46.30 -7.85 8.68
CA GLY A 88 -46.92 -8.18 7.39
C GLY A 88 -46.03 -7.94 6.17
N LEU A 89 -44.72 -7.98 6.33
CA LEU A 89 -43.71 -7.69 5.29
C LEU A 89 -43.09 -8.95 4.65
N ALA A 90 -43.67 -10.13 4.86
CA ALA A 90 -43.14 -11.39 4.35
C ALA A 90 -43.11 -11.43 2.81
N ALA A 91 -41.92 -11.65 2.24
CA ALA A 91 -41.74 -11.90 0.81
C ALA A 91 -41.76 -13.41 0.51
N ASP A 92 -42.50 -13.82 -0.52
CA ASP A 92 -42.53 -15.20 -1.03
C ASP A 92 -41.20 -15.56 -1.69
N HIS A 93 -40.24 -16.13 -0.96
CA HIS A 93 -38.93 -16.57 -1.49
C HIS A 93 -38.69 -18.05 -1.21
N ALA A 94 -39.53 -18.92 -1.77
CA ALA A 94 -39.49 -20.37 -1.53
C ALA A 94 -38.70 -21.21 -2.55
N THR A 95 -38.05 -20.62 -3.57
CA THR A 95 -37.58 -21.42 -4.73
C THR A 95 -36.10 -21.33 -5.11
N SER A 96 -35.25 -20.58 -4.40
CA SER A 96 -33.84 -20.39 -4.83
C SER A 96 -32.77 -21.04 -3.95
N ALA A 97 -33.12 -21.72 -2.84
CA ALA A 97 -32.13 -22.19 -1.86
C ALA A 97 -31.45 -23.53 -2.20
N ALA A 98 -32.03 -24.34 -3.10
CA ALA A 98 -31.55 -25.71 -3.35
C ALA A 98 -30.36 -25.78 -4.33
N ASN A 99 -30.09 -24.74 -5.11
CA ASN A 99 -29.04 -24.76 -6.14
C ASN A 99 -27.69 -24.16 -5.66
N ASP A 100 -27.71 -23.36 -4.60
CA ASP A 100 -26.53 -22.65 -4.07
C ASP A 100 -25.67 -23.52 -3.13
N ALA A 101 -26.26 -24.51 -2.46
CA ALA A 101 -25.54 -25.34 -1.47
C ALA A 101 -24.52 -26.30 -2.09
N ALA A 102 -24.68 -26.69 -3.36
CA ALA A 102 -23.76 -27.60 -4.06
C ALA A 102 -22.54 -26.89 -4.68
N HIS A 103 -22.61 -25.57 -4.91
CA HIS A 103 -21.52 -24.77 -5.48
C HIS A 103 -20.60 -24.13 -4.43
N ALA A 104 -21.00 -24.12 -3.16
CA ALA A 104 -20.25 -23.49 -2.08
C ALA A 104 -18.96 -24.24 -1.68
N ALA A 105 -18.83 -25.53 -2.00
CA ALA A 105 -17.68 -26.34 -1.59
C ALA A 105 -16.40 -26.09 -2.43
N ASP A 106 -16.50 -25.40 -3.57
CA ASP A 106 -15.38 -25.16 -4.50
C ASP A 106 -15.32 -23.69 -4.97
N ALA A 107 -15.90 -22.80 -4.17
CA ALA A 107 -15.92 -21.35 -4.42
C ALA A 107 -14.96 -20.64 -3.47
N GLN A 108 -14.25 -19.64 -4.00
CA GLN A 108 -13.36 -18.78 -3.25
C GLN A 108 -13.95 -17.37 -3.16
N THR A 109 -13.82 -16.75 -1.99
CA THR A 109 -14.29 -15.37 -1.78
C THR A 109 -13.29 -14.36 -2.32
N TRP A 110 -13.76 -13.43 -3.14
CA TRP A 110 -12.98 -12.33 -3.70
C TRP A 110 -13.57 -10.99 -3.29
N ALA A 111 -12.72 -10.03 -2.92
CA ALA A 111 -13.08 -8.63 -2.77
C ALA A 111 -12.96 -7.93 -4.13
N LEU A 112 -14.10 -7.48 -4.66
CA LEU A 112 -14.14 -6.65 -5.86
C LEU A 112 -13.91 -5.20 -5.47
N ILE A 113 -12.89 -4.60 -6.07
CA ILE A 113 -12.48 -3.23 -5.83
C ILE A 113 -12.37 -2.49 -7.16
N ASP A 114 -12.64 -1.20 -7.14
CA ASP A 114 -12.36 -0.33 -8.27
C ASP A 114 -11.01 0.33 -8.09
N ALA A 115 -10.17 0.23 -9.11
CA ALA A 115 -8.91 0.94 -9.16
C ALA A 115 -8.54 1.32 -10.60
N CYS A 116 -8.15 2.57 -10.80
CA CYS A 116 -7.77 3.11 -12.11
C CYS A 116 -8.81 2.89 -13.24
N GLY A 117 -10.10 2.85 -12.90
CA GLY A 117 -11.18 2.61 -13.86
C GLY A 117 -11.37 1.13 -14.25
N GLU A 118 -10.67 0.21 -13.58
CA GLU A 118 -10.79 -1.23 -13.75
C GLU A 118 -11.31 -1.88 -12.47
N THR A 119 -12.02 -2.99 -12.62
CA THR A 119 -12.46 -3.83 -11.50
C THR A 119 -11.41 -4.90 -11.23
N LEU A 120 -10.74 -4.81 -10.08
CA LEU A 120 -9.82 -5.82 -9.61
C LEU A 120 -10.52 -6.73 -8.61
N ALA A 121 -10.21 -8.02 -8.66
CA ALA A 121 -10.62 -8.99 -7.67
C ALA A 121 -9.39 -9.40 -6.85
N LEU A 122 -9.43 -9.12 -5.56
CA LEU A 122 -8.41 -9.54 -4.60
C LEU A 122 -8.94 -10.75 -3.82
N CYS A 123 -8.12 -11.77 -3.61
CA CYS A 123 -8.52 -12.87 -2.74
C CYS A 123 -8.84 -12.31 -1.33
N ALA A 124 -10.04 -12.57 -0.82
CA ALA A 124 -10.47 -11.95 0.44
C ALA A 124 -9.56 -12.34 1.63
N GLU A 125 -9.02 -13.55 1.63
CA GLU A 125 -8.07 -14.03 2.66
C GLU A 125 -6.75 -13.25 2.66
N HIS A 126 -6.37 -12.69 1.52
CA HIS A 126 -5.16 -11.86 1.40
C HIS A 126 -5.43 -10.39 1.70
N VAL A 127 -6.68 -9.94 1.82
CA VAL A 127 -6.99 -8.55 2.19
C VAL A 127 -6.98 -8.44 3.71
N ALA A 128 -5.92 -7.84 4.24
CA ALA A 128 -5.79 -7.62 5.68
C ALA A 128 -6.73 -6.52 6.17
N GLU A 129 -6.77 -5.39 5.45
CA GLU A 129 -7.64 -4.27 5.75
C GLU A 129 -7.79 -3.30 4.58
N VAL A 130 -8.82 -2.45 4.62
CA VAL A 130 -8.97 -1.31 3.71
C VAL A 130 -9.16 -0.05 4.54
N LEU A 131 -8.26 0.91 4.39
CA LEU A 131 -8.25 2.15 5.17
C LEU A 131 -8.26 3.39 4.27
N PRO A 132 -8.62 4.58 4.80
CA PRO A 132 -8.37 5.84 4.12
C PRO A 132 -6.88 5.97 3.75
N MET A 133 -6.59 6.48 2.56
CA MET A 133 -5.22 6.62 2.06
C MET A 133 -4.35 7.42 3.03
N PRO A 134 -3.33 6.81 3.67
CA PRO A 134 -2.41 7.55 4.53
C PRO A 134 -1.51 8.48 3.71
N PRO A 135 -0.84 9.45 4.36
CA PRO A 135 0.20 10.24 3.70
C PRO A 135 1.30 9.35 3.13
N LEU A 136 1.53 9.47 1.83
CA LEU A 136 2.56 8.72 1.12
C LEU A 136 3.90 9.48 1.17
N GLN A 137 4.98 8.75 1.37
CA GLN A 137 6.35 9.21 1.22
C GLN A 137 6.92 8.59 -0.06
N ALA A 138 7.51 9.41 -0.91
CA ALA A 138 8.12 8.92 -2.14
C ALA A 138 9.31 8.00 -1.82
N PHE A 139 9.29 6.79 -2.38
CA PHE A 139 10.40 5.84 -2.30
C PHE A 139 11.21 5.94 -3.58
N MET A 140 12.30 6.72 -3.53
CA MET A 140 13.16 6.94 -4.68
C MET A 140 13.86 5.64 -5.05
N GLY A 141 13.81 5.25 -6.34
CA GLY A 141 14.29 3.93 -6.71
C GLY A 141 13.82 3.31 -8.03
N GLY A 142 12.98 4.00 -8.79
CA GLY A 142 12.61 3.61 -10.16
C GLY A 142 11.45 2.62 -10.28
N SER A 143 10.97 2.00 -9.19
CA SER A 143 9.68 1.27 -9.23
C SER A 143 8.49 2.22 -9.35
N GLY A 144 8.55 3.38 -8.69
CA GLY A 144 7.35 4.18 -8.41
C GLY A 144 6.61 3.73 -7.15
N VAL A 145 7.16 2.79 -6.39
CA VAL A 145 6.65 2.44 -5.06
C VAL A 145 6.70 3.69 -4.17
N ALA A 146 5.72 3.84 -3.30
CA ALA A 146 5.71 4.80 -2.20
C ALA A 146 5.71 4.05 -0.87
N LEU A 147 6.02 4.73 0.23
CA LEU A 147 5.90 4.19 1.58
C LEU A 147 4.82 4.93 2.35
N CYS A 148 4.11 4.23 3.23
CA CYS A 148 3.32 4.86 4.28
C CYS A 148 3.58 4.20 5.63
N GLN A 149 3.14 4.85 6.71
CA GLN A 149 3.13 4.25 8.04
C GLN A 149 1.91 3.36 8.19
N TRP A 150 2.11 2.15 8.70
CA TRP A 150 1.04 1.20 8.99
C TRP A 150 1.46 0.30 10.15
N ARG A 151 0.65 0.31 11.22
CA ARG A 151 0.88 -0.44 12.48
C ARG A 151 2.28 -0.29 13.08
N GLY A 152 2.84 0.92 13.02
CA GLY A 152 4.18 1.22 13.57
C GLY A 152 5.35 0.86 12.65
N GLY A 153 5.08 0.21 11.50
CA GLY A 153 6.08 -0.10 10.49
C GLY A 153 5.84 0.62 9.16
N HIS A 154 6.76 0.41 8.21
CA HIS A 154 6.61 0.90 6.85
C HIS A 154 5.88 -0.09 5.97
N LEU A 155 4.89 0.38 5.22
CA LEU A 155 4.18 -0.40 4.21
C LEU A 155 4.54 0.12 2.82
N ALA A 156 4.99 -0.79 1.94
CA ALA A 156 5.23 -0.48 0.54
C ALA A 156 3.91 -0.39 -0.23
N VAL A 157 3.64 0.78 -0.79
CA VAL A 157 2.46 1.09 -1.61
C VAL A 157 2.84 1.02 -3.08
N LEU A 158 2.22 0.12 -3.83
CA LEU A 158 2.57 -0.15 -5.21
C LEU A 158 2.00 0.92 -6.17
N PRO A 159 2.73 1.26 -7.25
CA PRO A 159 2.26 2.17 -8.29
C PRO A 159 1.27 1.46 -9.21
N LEU A 160 0.06 1.22 -8.72
CA LEU A 160 -0.96 0.45 -9.43
C LEU A 160 -1.24 0.96 -10.87
N PRO A 161 -1.31 2.27 -11.16
CA PRO A 161 -1.48 2.73 -12.54
C PRO A 161 -0.39 2.20 -13.47
N ARG A 162 0.87 2.19 -13.04
CA ARG A 162 1.99 1.67 -13.84
C ARG A 162 1.90 0.16 -14.04
N LEU A 163 1.52 -0.58 -12.99
CA LEU A 163 1.30 -2.03 -13.08
C LEU A 163 0.17 -2.37 -14.07
N LEU A 164 -0.85 -1.52 -14.15
CA LEU A 164 -1.94 -1.61 -15.13
C LEU A 164 -1.55 -1.06 -16.52
N GLY A 165 -0.41 -0.37 -16.63
CA GLY A 165 0.08 0.17 -17.88
C GLY A 165 -0.41 1.53 -18.28
N ARG A 166 -0.70 2.33 -17.28
CA ARG A 166 -1.25 3.66 -17.44
C ARG A 166 -0.29 4.69 -16.86
N ASP A 167 -0.29 5.86 -17.48
CA ASP A 167 0.49 7.02 -17.04
C ASP A 167 -0.37 8.00 -16.21
N ASP A 168 -1.69 7.84 -16.21
CA ASP A 168 -2.61 8.63 -15.40
C ASP A 168 -2.61 8.17 -13.95
N HIS A 169 -2.78 9.12 -13.03
CA HIS A 169 -2.81 8.85 -11.59
C HIS A 169 -4.19 9.27 -11.05
N PRO A 170 -5.23 8.44 -11.28
CA PRO A 170 -6.56 8.75 -10.79
C PRO A 170 -6.60 8.77 -9.27
N PRO A 171 -7.54 9.54 -8.66
CA PRO A 171 -7.63 9.63 -7.21
C PRO A 171 -7.94 8.27 -6.59
N ALA A 172 -7.11 7.88 -5.63
CA ALA A 172 -7.26 6.67 -4.82
C ALA A 172 -7.42 7.05 -3.34
N PRO A 173 -8.66 7.36 -2.89
CA PRO A 173 -8.92 7.75 -1.51
C PRO A 173 -8.73 6.63 -0.48
N LEU A 174 -8.60 5.38 -0.92
CA LEU A 174 -8.45 4.21 -0.06
C LEU A 174 -7.17 3.44 -0.37
N LEU A 175 -6.66 2.73 0.63
CA LEU A 175 -5.55 1.80 0.54
C LEU A 175 -6.04 0.40 0.95
N ALA A 176 -5.97 -0.56 0.04
CA ALA A 176 -6.16 -1.98 0.36
C ALA A 176 -4.82 -2.57 0.77
N VAL A 177 -4.71 -3.04 2.02
CA VAL A 177 -3.52 -3.73 2.53
C VAL A 177 -3.68 -5.21 2.25
N LEU A 178 -2.76 -5.73 1.45
CA LEU A 178 -2.61 -7.15 1.19
C LEU A 178 -1.61 -7.77 2.15
N ARG A 179 -1.88 -8.99 2.61
CA ARG A 179 -0.99 -9.81 3.43
C ARG A 179 -0.90 -11.22 2.86
N LEU A 180 0.33 -11.72 2.76
CA LEU A 180 0.62 -13.10 2.40
C LEU A 180 1.71 -13.65 3.33
N GLY A 181 1.30 -14.48 4.30
CA GLY A 181 2.14 -14.80 5.45
C GLY A 181 2.49 -13.52 6.23
N GLU A 182 3.77 -13.31 6.48
CA GLU A 182 4.27 -12.14 7.20
C GLU A 182 4.48 -10.89 6.30
N HIS A 183 4.42 -11.06 4.98
CA HIS A 183 4.69 -9.98 4.03
C HIS A 183 3.44 -9.14 3.79
N THR A 184 3.59 -7.82 3.65
CA THR A 184 2.47 -6.91 3.41
C THR A 184 2.74 -5.88 2.31
N LEU A 185 1.71 -5.55 1.53
CA LEU A 185 1.76 -4.57 0.43
C LEU A 185 0.50 -3.72 0.41
N GLY A 186 0.64 -2.45 0.06
CA GLY A 186 -0.47 -1.54 -0.16
C GLY A 186 -0.84 -1.40 -1.63
N LEU A 187 -2.13 -1.49 -1.94
CA LEU A 187 -2.69 -1.17 -3.26
C LEU A 187 -3.61 0.05 -3.15
N PRO A 188 -3.32 1.15 -3.88
CA PRO A 188 -4.24 2.28 -3.97
C PRO A 188 -5.55 1.88 -4.67
N VAL A 189 -6.69 2.14 -4.04
CA VAL A 189 -8.01 1.80 -4.59
C VAL A 189 -8.96 2.98 -4.50
N LYS A 190 -9.94 3.01 -5.40
CA LYS A 190 -11.00 4.02 -5.43
C LYS A 190 -12.08 3.70 -4.40
N GLU A 191 -12.60 2.48 -4.48
CA GLU A 191 -13.69 2.00 -3.62
C GLU A 191 -13.69 0.47 -3.56
N VAL A 192 -14.26 -0.06 -2.48
CA VAL A 192 -14.61 -1.47 -2.35
C VAL A 192 -16.05 -1.63 -2.79
N ARG A 193 -16.31 -2.53 -3.75
CA ARG A 193 -17.66 -2.76 -4.27
C ARG A 193 -18.39 -3.80 -3.42
N GLU A 194 -17.85 -5.01 -3.36
CA GLU A 194 -18.50 -6.13 -2.68
C GLU A 194 -17.52 -7.30 -2.45
N LEU A 195 -17.95 -8.27 -1.63
CA LEU A 195 -17.37 -9.61 -1.58
C LEU A 195 -18.22 -10.54 -2.44
N ARG A 196 -17.58 -11.27 -3.35
CA ARG A 196 -18.25 -12.19 -4.28
C ARG A 196 -17.58 -13.55 -4.25
N GLN A 197 -18.39 -14.60 -4.24
CA GLN A 197 -17.91 -15.96 -4.47
C GLN A 197 -17.66 -16.17 -5.96
N LEU A 198 -16.46 -16.59 -6.31
CA LEU A 198 -16.10 -17.02 -7.67
C LEU A 198 -15.61 -18.48 -7.62
N PRO A 199 -15.73 -19.25 -8.72
CA PRO A 199 -15.15 -20.59 -8.78
C PRO A 199 -13.66 -20.57 -8.40
N ALA A 200 -13.17 -21.55 -7.64
CA ALA A 200 -11.78 -21.60 -7.19
C ALA A 200 -10.76 -21.67 -8.34
N ALA A 201 -11.16 -22.26 -9.47
CA ALA A 201 -10.35 -22.32 -10.70
C ALA A 201 -11.06 -21.63 -11.88
N PRO A 202 -11.12 -20.29 -11.88
CA PRO A 202 -11.77 -19.56 -12.96
C PRO A 202 -10.93 -19.65 -14.25
N GLN A 203 -11.60 -19.77 -15.40
CA GLN A 203 -10.94 -19.78 -16.70
C GLN A 203 -10.83 -18.36 -17.25
N GLY A 204 -9.64 -17.98 -17.72
CA GLY A 204 -9.37 -16.62 -18.20
C GLY A 204 -8.05 -16.49 -18.94
N VAL A 205 -7.69 -15.25 -19.27
CA VAL A 205 -6.43 -14.92 -19.94
C VAL A 205 -5.45 -14.37 -18.90
N ARG A 206 -4.29 -15.02 -18.76
CA ARG A 206 -3.23 -14.54 -17.87
C ARG A 206 -2.52 -13.33 -18.47
N SER A 207 -2.29 -12.31 -17.66
CA SER A 207 -1.42 -11.19 -18.01
C SER A 207 0.01 -11.57 -17.63
N GLU A 208 0.82 -11.88 -18.64
CA GLU A 208 2.24 -12.17 -18.48
C GLU A 208 3.05 -11.04 -19.13
N GLY A 209 3.68 -10.23 -18.28
CA GLY A 209 4.56 -9.16 -18.72
C GLY A 209 5.39 -8.67 -17.54
N ALA A 210 6.71 -8.57 -17.73
CA ALA A 210 7.60 -8.05 -16.69
C ALA A 210 7.16 -6.65 -16.25
N GLY A 211 6.95 -6.46 -14.94
CA GLY A 211 6.50 -5.19 -14.37
C GLY A 211 5.01 -4.86 -14.59
N ARG A 212 4.20 -5.81 -15.07
CA ARG A 212 2.74 -5.69 -15.14
C ARG A 212 2.08 -6.31 -13.91
N LEU A 213 0.85 -5.89 -13.61
CA LEU A 213 0.03 -6.52 -12.57
C LEU A 213 -0.17 -8.01 -12.94
N PRO A 214 0.25 -8.96 -12.09
CA PRO A 214 0.07 -10.37 -12.37
C PRO A 214 -1.41 -10.70 -12.07
N CYS A 215 -2.16 -11.00 -13.11
CA CYS A 215 -3.59 -11.26 -12.96
C CYS A 215 -4.12 -12.23 -14.00
N LEU A 216 -5.24 -12.85 -13.66
CA LEU A 216 -6.10 -13.56 -14.59
C LEU A 216 -7.30 -12.67 -14.94
N THR A 217 -7.47 -12.35 -16.22
CA THR A 217 -8.63 -11.61 -16.70
C THR A 217 -9.76 -12.58 -17.03
N ILE A 218 -10.93 -12.37 -16.43
CA ILE A 218 -12.16 -13.12 -16.69
C ILE A 218 -13.29 -12.15 -17.06
N HIS A 219 -14.36 -12.70 -17.64
CA HIS A 219 -15.61 -11.98 -17.86
C HIS A 219 -16.68 -12.59 -16.97
N ASP A 220 -17.43 -11.75 -16.27
CA ASP A 220 -18.59 -12.23 -15.51
C ASP A 220 -19.79 -12.52 -16.42
N ALA A 221 -20.90 -12.99 -15.82
CA ALA A 221 -22.12 -13.34 -16.55
C ALA A 221 -22.73 -12.15 -17.32
N ASP A 222 -22.46 -10.92 -16.85
CA ASP A 222 -22.93 -9.68 -17.48
C ASP A 222 -21.93 -9.16 -18.53
N GLY A 223 -20.82 -9.88 -18.76
CA GLY A 223 -19.75 -9.52 -19.69
C GLY A 223 -18.77 -8.49 -19.14
N ALA A 224 -18.91 -8.08 -17.88
CA ALA A 224 -17.98 -7.16 -17.24
C ALA A 224 -16.61 -7.82 -17.05
N THR A 225 -15.55 -7.06 -17.30
CA THR A 225 -14.18 -7.57 -17.17
C THR A 225 -13.73 -7.48 -15.72
N LEU A 226 -13.25 -8.60 -15.18
CA LEU A 226 -12.68 -8.71 -13.84
C LEU A 226 -11.23 -9.15 -13.94
N ARG A 227 -10.33 -8.51 -13.20
CA ARG A 227 -8.91 -8.89 -13.13
C ARG A 227 -8.59 -9.47 -11.76
N LEU A 228 -8.46 -10.79 -11.70
CA LEU A 228 -8.15 -11.53 -10.49
C LEU A 228 -6.65 -11.43 -10.25
N VAL A 229 -6.26 -10.72 -9.18
CA VAL A 229 -4.85 -10.48 -8.87
C VAL A 229 -4.22 -11.74 -8.28
N ASP A 230 -3.13 -12.20 -8.88
CA ASP A 230 -2.30 -13.27 -8.33
C ASP A 230 -1.41 -12.67 -7.24
N SER A 231 -1.85 -12.80 -5.98
CA SER A 231 -1.13 -12.24 -4.85
C SER A 231 0.26 -12.87 -4.72
N ALA A 232 0.42 -14.17 -4.89
CA ALA A 232 1.72 -14.83 -4.76
C ALA A 232 2.74 -14.29 -5.76
N ALA A 233 2.35 -14.14 -7.03
CA ALA A 233 3.18 -13.52 -8.05
C ALA A 233 3.44 -12.04 -7.77
N LEU A 234 2.45 -11.31 -7.25
CA LEU A 234 2.60 -9.90 -6.88
C LEU A 234 3.66 -9.72 -5.78
N PHE A 235 3.58 -10.51 -4.70
CA PHE A 235 4.55 -10.49 -3.60
C PHE A 235 5.95 -10.88 -4.08
N ALA A 236 6.07 -11.88 -4.95
CA ALA A 236 7.37 -12.29 -5.51
C ALA A 236 8.05 -11.18 -6.35
N MET A 237 7.28 -10.30 -6.99
CA MET A 237 7.82 -9.16 -7.73
C MET A 237 8.22 -7.97 -6.85
N HIS A 238 7.72 -7.92 -5.61
CA HIS A 238 7.84 -6.80 -4.70
C HIS A 238 8.47 -7.23 -3.37
N PRO A 239 9.81 -7.39 -3.33
CA PRO A 239 10.53 -7.73 -2.10
C PRO A 239 10.38 -6.64 -1.01
N GLU A 240 9.96 -5.43 -1.37
CA GLU A 240 9.61 -4.37 -0.43
C GLU A 240 8.42 -4.75 0.48
N SER A 241 7.72 -5.85 0.20
CA SER A 241 6.70 -6.43 1.06
C SER A 241 7.20 -6.90 2.43
N ALA A 242 8.52 -7.08 2.57
CA ALA A 242 9.18 -7.43 3.82
C ALA A 242 9.43 -6.23 4.75
N LEU A 243 9.17 -4.98 4.31
CA LEU A 243 9.48 -3.77 5.09
C LEU A 243 8.66 -3.61 6.37
N ASN A 244 7.49 -4.26 6.43
CA ASN A 244 6.62 -4.20 7.60
C ASN A 244 6.85 -5.35 8.58
N LEU A 245 7.77 -6.27 8.28
CA LEU A 245 8.13 -7.29 9.25
C LEU A 245 8.64 -6.57 10.50
N GLU A 246 7.99 -6.81 11.64
CA GLU A 246 8.60 -6.40 12.91
C GLU A 246 10.00 -7.02 12.93
N PRO A 247 11.04 -6.24 13.28
CA PRO A 247 12.32 -6.85 13.57
C PRO A 247 12.05 -7.79 14.73
N GLU A 248 11.99 -9.10 14.45
CA GLU A 248 11.97 -10.07 15.53
C GLU A 248 13.11 -9.68 16.49
N PRO A 249 12.93 -9.79 17.82
CA PRO A 249 14.05 -9.71 18.75
C PRO A 249 14.95 -10.95 18.58
N GLN A 250 15.50 -11.13 17.38
CA GLN A 250 16.50 -12.11 17.06
C GLN A 250 17.80 -11.66 17.71
N ARG A 251 18.34 -12.55 18.54
CA ARG A 251 19.68 -12.49 19.12
C ARG A 251 20.76 -12.69 18.04
N GLY A 252 20.78 -11.80 17.06
CA GLY A 252 21.73 -11.71 15.97
C GLY A 252 21.50 -10.39 15.26
N GLY A 253 22.30 -9.37 15.60
CA GLY A 253 22.08 -8.00 15.14
C GLY A 253 22.05 -7.91 13.61
N GLY A 254 20.99 -7.29 13.08
CA GLY A 254 21.01 -6.79 11.71
C GLY A 254 22.29 -6.00 11.46
N GLU A 255 22.88 -6.16 10.27
CA GLU A 255 24.11 -5.46 9.88
C GLU A 255 23.86 -3.97 10.08
N ARG A 256 24.49 -3.36 11.09
CA ARG A 256 24.38 -1.92 11.29
C ARG A 256 25.23 -1.22 10.25
N ASN A 257 24.80 -0.04 9.84
CA ASN A 257 25.55 0.75 8.88
C ASN A 257 26.97 1.05 9.40
N GLU A 258 28.02 0.63 8.68
CA GLU A 258 29.41 0.83 9.14
C GLU A 258 29.96 2.23 8.84
N GLN A 259 29.30 2.96 7.95
CA GLN A 259 29.71 4.29 7.51
C GLN A 259 28.61 5.32 7.72
N THR A 260 28.99 6.59 7.67
CA THR A 260 28.06 7.71 7.76
C THR A 260 27.35 7.93 6.43
N TYR A 261 26.05 8.22 6.49
CA TYR A 261 25.25 8.59 5.32
C TYR A 261 24.68 10.00 5.48
N MET A 262 24.62 10.74 4.37
CA MET A 262 23.91 12.00 4.24
C MET A 262 22.52 11.73 3.66
N VAL A 263 21.47 12.17 4.34
CA VAL A 263 20.11 12.09 3.81
C VAL A 263 19.82 13.36 3.03
N VAL A 264 19.45 13.21 1.76
CA VAL A 264 19.03 14.29 0.88
C VAL A 264 17.56 14.10 0.48
N ASP A 265 16.86 15.19 0.25
CA ASP A 265 15.51 15.19 -0.32
C ASP A 265 15.59 15.71 -1.76
N ALA A 266 15.07 14.94 -2.72
CA ALA A 266 14.99 15.30 -4.13
C ALA A 266 13.62 14.88 -4.71
N GLY A 267 12.53 15.29 -4.06
CA GLY A 267 11.19 14.76 -4.28
C GLY A 267 10.99 13.37 -3.66
N GLY A 268 11.80 13.05 -2.64
CA GLY A 268 11.90 11.76 -1.96
C GLY A 268 13.26 11.63 -1.29
N LYS A 269 13.31 10.95 -0.14
CA LYS A 269 14.51 10.89 0.68
C LYS A 269 15.45 9.78 0.22
N LEU A 270 16.73 10.11 0.07
CA LEU A 270 17.81 9.21 -0.33
C LEU A 270 18.97 9.32 0.65
N ALA A 271 19.60 8.20 0.97
CA ALA A 271 20.83 8.16 1.74
C ALA A 271 22.04 8.02 0.80
N LEU A 272 22.97 8.95 0.87
CA LEU A 272 24.23 8.93 0.13
C LEU A 272 25.38 8.63 1.08
N PRO A 273 26.29 7.69 0.77
CA PRO A 273 27.50 7.50 1.58
C PRO A 273 28.28 8.80 1.66
N ILE A 274 28.57 9.30 2.87
CA ILE A 274 29.27 10.59 3.03
C ILE A 274 30.65 10.56 2.37
N GLY A 275 31.29 9.39 2.32
CA GLY A 275 32.60 9.21 1.70
C GLY A 275 32.61 9.44 0.18
N ALA A 276 31.44 9.36 -0.47
CA ALA A 276 31.25 9.71 -1.87
C ALA A 276 30.95 11.20 -2.06
N CYS A 277 30.61 11.95 -1.02
CA CYS A 277 30.29 13.37 -1.09
C CYS A 277 31.54 14.21 -0.81
N GLU A 278 31.87 15.13 -1.71
CA GLU A 278 33.00 16.04 -1.57
C GLU A 278 32.61 17.36 -0.92
N GLU A 279 31.47 17.92 -1.31
CA GLU A 279 31.03 19.23 -0.86
C GLU A 279 29.51 19.39 -0.99
N VAL A 280 28.90 20.14 -0.08
CA VAL A 280 27.51 20.59 -0.20
C VAL A 280 27.55 22.09 -0.45
N LEU A 281 27.00 22.51 -1.59
CA LEU A 281 27.01 23.88 -2.07
C LEU A 281 25.60 24.45 -2.16
N GLN A 282 25.53 25.77 -2.17
CA GLN A 282 24.31 26.53 -2.44
C GLN A 282 24.59 27.44 -3.62
N ALA A 283 24.06 27.12 -4.80
CA ALA A 283 24.28 27.87 -6.02
C ALA A 283 23.02 28.66 -6.42
N ALA A 284 23.17 29.89 -6.87
CA ALA A 284 22.06 30.58 -7.53
C ALA A 284 21.72 29.91 -8.87
N PRO A 285 20.46 29.95 -9.34
CA PRO A 285 20.08 29.36 -10.63
C PRO A 285 20.92 29.87 -11.80
N GLU A 286 21.31 31.16 -11.80
CA GLU A 286 22.18 31.75 -12.81
C GLU A 286 23.62 31.21 -12.82
N GLU A 287 24.09 30.57 -11.74
CA GLU A 287 25.41 29.94 -11.67
C GLU A 287 25.42 28.57 -12.37
N CYS A 288 24.24 27.96 -12.54
CA CYS A 288 24.06 26.72 -13.27
C CYS A 288 23.78 27.03 -14.75
N VAL A 289 24.78 26.86 -15.60
CA VAL A 289 24.69 27.16 -17.03
C VAL A 289 24.04 25.96 -17.74
N PRO A 290 22.83 26.11 -18.34
CA PRO A 290 22.20 25.01 -19.08
C PRO A 290 23.03 24.66 -20.32
N ALA A 291 23.11 23.37 -20.65
CA ALA A 291 23.81 22.96 -21.86
C ALA A 291 23.03 23.36 -23.12
N PRO A 292 23.70 23.90 -24.16
CA PRO A 292 23.04 24.42 -25.37
C PRO A 292 22.37 23.35 -26.23
N ASP A 293 22.73 22.08 -26.04
CA ASP A 293 22.18 20.89 -26.71
C ASP A 293 21.07 20.19 -25.91
N GLY A 294 20.66 20.77 -24.77
CA GLY A 294 19.70 20.13 -23.87
C GLY A 294 20.30 19.05 -22.96
N GLY A 295 21.64 18.93 -22.92
CA GLY A 295 22.35 18.11 -21.96
C GLY A 295 22.29 18.64 -20.51
N HIS A 296 23.10 18.04 -19.63
CA HIS A 296 23.15 18.44 -18.22
C HIS A 296 23.65 19.87 -18.04
N ALA A 297 23.03 20.62 -17.12
CA ALA A 297 23.55 21.92 -16.73
C ALA A 297 24.97 21.79 -16.17
N THR A 298 25.73 22.88 -16.16
CA THR A 298 27.12 22.89 -15.68
C THR A 298 27.33 23.98 -14.64
N LEU A 299 28.28 23.77 -13.72
CA LEU A 299 28.65 24.71 -12.69
C LEU A 299 30.17 24.88 -12.65
N ASN A 300 30.64 26.09 -12.42
CA ASN A 300 32.05 26.33 -12.10
C ASN A 300 32.33 26.00 -10.63
N TRP A 301 33.17 25.02 -10.38
CA TRP A 301 33.57 24.58 -9.05
C TRP A 301 35.09 24.40 -8.98
N ARG A 302 35.71 25.08 -8.00
CA ARG A 302 37.18 25.09 -7.78
C ARG A 302 38.02 25.39 -9.03
N GLY A 303 37.52 26.29 -9.88
CA GLY A 303 38.20 26.69 -11.12
C GLY A 303 38.05 25.71 -12.28
N GLY A 304 37.32 24.60 -12.10
CA GLY A 304 36.91 23.69 -13.17
C GLY A 304 35.40 23.76 -13.42
N THR A 305 34.93 23.14 -14.51
CA THR A 305 33.51 23.01 -14.82
C THR A 305 33.07 21.58 -14.53
N ILE A 306 32.00 21.41 -13.75
CA ILE A 306 31.40 20.11 -13.42
C ILE A 306 29.98 20.04 -13.95
N ALA A 307 29.52 18.82 -14.26
CA ALA A 307 28.13 18.56 -14.64
C ALA A 307 27.21 18.66 -13.42
N VAL A 308 25.97 19.13 -13.65
CA VAL A 308 24.90 19.25 -12.66
C VAL A 308 23.73 18.40 -13.13
N HIS A 309 23.43 17.35 -12.36
CA HIS A 309 22.29 16.46 -12.59
C HIS A 309 21.16 16.84 -11.66
N ASP A 310 20.01 17.23 -12.22
CA ASP A 310 18.85 17.58 -11.42
C ASP A 310 18.07 16.34 -11.02
N LEU A 311 18.09 15.99 -9.73
CA LEU A 311 17.34 14.87 -9.19
C LEU A 311 15.95 15.27 -8.68
N ARG A 312 15.64 16.57 -8.64
CA ARG A 312 14.41 17.07 -8.07
C ARG A 312 13.25 16.77 -9.01
N GLN A 313 12.07 16.46 -8.46
CA GLN A 313 10.90 16.26 -9.31
C GLN A 313 10.49 17.56 -10.02
N PRO A 314 10.04 17.50 -11.29
CA PRO A 314 9.54 18.67 -11.99
C PRO A 314 8.26 19.18 -11.31
N VAL A 315 8.38 20.30 -10.60
CA VAL A 315 7.22 21.01 -10.04
C VAL A 315 6.70 21.91 -11.14
N GLY A 316 5.44 21.73 -11.56
CA GLY A 316 4.88 22.34 -12.76
C GLY A 316 5.24 23.82 -12.95
N SER A 317 5.91 24.12 -14.07
CA SER A 317 6.31 25.41 -14.70
C SER A 317 6.70 26.64 -13.88
N ALA A 318 6.61 26.63 -12.55
CA ALA A 318 7.07 27.71 -11.72
C ALA A 318 8.59 27.66 -11.65
N SER A 319 9.25 28.63 -12.29
CA SER A 319 10.69 28.88 -12.09
C SER A 319 10.96 28.94 -10.59
N ARG A 320 11.67 27.92 -10.06
CA ARG A 320 12.07 27.85 -8.66
C ARG A 320 13.00 29.03 -8.37
N ARG A 321 12.48 30.07 -7.72
CA ARG A 321 13.28 31.21 -7.27
C ARG A 321 13.93 30.87 -5.94
N GLY A 322 15.26 30.84 -5.89
CA GLY A 322 16.03 30.57 -4.68
C GLY A 322 17.33 29.84 -4.98
N LYS A 323 18.24 29.80 -4.00
CA LYS A 323 19.46 28.98 -4.10
C LYS A 323 19.10 27.51 -4.19
N VAL A 324 19.87 26.77 -4.99
CA VAL A 324 19.75 25.33 -5.18
C VAL A 324 20.81 24.64 -4.33
N ALA A 325 20.37 23.67 -3.52
CA ALA A 325 21.28 22.78 -2.81
C ALA A 325 21.92 21.82 -3.82
N LEU A 326 23.24 21.81 -3.88
CA LEU A 326 24.03 20.92 -4.74
C LEU A 326 24.90 20.03 -3.87
N VAL A 327 24.84 18.72 -4.10
CA VAL A 327 25.75 17.75 -3.48
C VAL A 327 26.77 17.32 -4.52
N VAL A 328 28.03 17.73 -4.34
CA VAL A 328 29.13 17.34 -5.22
C VAL A 328 29.57 15.93 -4.83
N LEU A 329 29.49 15.01 -5.78
CA LEU A 329 29.91 13.63 -5.64
C LEU A 329 31.25 13.40 -6.31
N ARG A 330 32.10 12.60 -5.64
CA ARG A 330 33.29 12.02 -6.24
C ARG A 330 32.87 10.86 -7.13
N THR A 331 33.35 10.86 -8.36
CA THR A 331 33.24 9.71 -9.27
C THR A 331 34.62 9.34 -9.80
N ASP A 332 34.73 8.15 -10.40
CA ASP A 332 36.00 7.66 -10.96
C ASP A 332 36.48 8.48 -12.17
N SER A 333 35.58 9.19 -12.86
CA SER A 333 35.90 9.95 -14.08
C SER A 333 36.05 11.46 -13.80
N ALA A 334 35.04 12.08 -13.20
CA ALA A 334 35.04 13.50 -12.86
C ALA A 334 34.02 13.81 -11.75
N PRO A 335 34.25 14.81 -10.89
CA PRO A 335 33.25 15.25 -9.92
C PRO A 335 31.95 15.69 -10.61
N VAL A 336 30.82 15.35 -10.00
CA VAL A 336 29.48 15.70 -10.51
C VAL A 336 28.63 16.27 -9.38
N ALA A 337 27.89 17.34 -9.65
CA ALA A 337 26.93 17.90 -8.72
C ALA A 337 25.54 17.30 -8.92
N LEU A 338 24.88 16.91 -7.83
CA LEU A 338 23.46 16.55 -7.81
C LEU A 338 22.66 17.73 -7.26
N ALA A 339 21.72 18.26 -8.05
CA ALA A 339 20.75 19.20 -7.53
C ALA A 339 19.66 18.47 -6.75
N VAL A 340 19.48 18.88 -5.51
CA VAL A 340 18.52 18.33 -4.54
C VAL A 340 17.68 19.46 -3.95
N ASP A 341 16.54 19.13 -3.35
CA ASP A 341 15.71 20.12 -2.67
C ASP A 341 16.40 20.60 -1.39
N GLN A 342 16.95 19.67 -0.60
CA GLN A 342 17.69 19.99 0.62
C GLN A 342 18.51 18.79 1.14
N VAL A 343 19.51 19.08 1.98
CA VAL A 343 20.14 18.09 2.86
C VAL A 343 19.35 18.06 4.16
N VAL A 344 18.88 16.88 4.56
CA VAL A 344 17.93 16.69 5.65
C VAL A 344 18.63 16.35 6.96
N SER A 345 19.51 15.34 6.94
CA SER A 345 20.14 14.82 8.15
C SER A 345 21.40 14.01 7.84
N MET A 346 22.09 13.62 8.90
CA MET A 346 23.23 12.70 8.86
C MET A 346 22.91 11.46 9.69
N ILE A 347 23.19 10.28 9.14
CA ILE A 347 23.07 8.99 9.84
C ILE A 347 24.49 8.53 10.16
N PRO A 348 24.94 8.60 11.44
CA PRO A 348 26.29 8.17 11.81
C PRO A 348 26.42 6.64 11.77
N PRO A 349 27.66 6.12 11.81
CA PRO A 349 27.89 4.67 11.85
C PRO A 349 27.19 4.05 13.06
N GLY A 350 26.56 2.90 12.86
CA GLY A 350 25.86 2.17 13.90
C GLY A 350 24.48 2.72 14.26
N ALA A 351 24.00 3.79 13.62
CA ALA A 351 22.73 4.42 13.98
C ALA A 351 21.50 3.81 13.29
N ALA A 352 21.69 3.13 12.15
CA ALA A 352 20.62 2.53 11.37
C ALA A 352 20.92 1.06 11.06
N GLU A 353 19.85 0.29 10.86
CA GLU A 353 19.94 -1.07 10.34
C GLU A 353 20.06 -1.03 8.82
N LEU A 354 20.99 -1.79 8.26
CA LEU A 354 21.19 -1.95 6.83
C LEU A 354 20.49 -3.22 6.36
N ASN A 355 19.45 -3.06 5.55
CA ASN A 355 18.75 -4.16 4.90
C ASN A 355 19.09 -4.20 3.41
N ARG A 356 19.48 -5.39 2.92
CA ARG A 356 19.73 -5.65 1.50
C ARG A 356 18.61 -6.50 0.92
N LEU A 357 17.86 -5.94 -0.03
CA LEU A 357 16.80 -6.62 -0.74
C LEU A 357 17.24 -6.97 -2.16
N GLN A 358 16.83 -8.12 -2.70
CA GLN A 358 17.06 -8.48 -4.10
C GLN A 358 15.80 -8.22 -4.91
N ARG A 359 15.92 -7.39 -5.96
CA ARG A 359 14.80 -7.03 -6.84
C ARG A 359 15.21 -7.18 -8.30
N ALA A 360 14.59 -8.12 -9.01
CA ALA A 360 14.84 -8.35 -10.44
C ALA A 360 16.34 -8.44 -10.83
N GLY A 361 17.18 -8.97 -9.92
CA GLY A 361 18.63 -9.07 -10.07
C GLY A 361 19.44 -7.84 -9.63
N GLU A 362 18.79 -6.76 -9.19
CA GLU A 362 19.42 -5.59 -8.54
C GLU A 362 19.35 -5.73 -7.02
N THR A 363 20.47 -5.51 -6.33
CA THR A 363 20.49 -5.38 -4.87
C THR A 363 20.14 -3.96 -4.48
N VAL A 364 19.05 -3.79 -3.72
CA VAL A 364 18.61 -2.51 -3.16
C VAL A 364 18.98 -2.49 -1.67
N GLU A 365 19.78 -1.52 -1.29
CA GLU A 365 20.16 -1.30 0.10
C GLU A 365 19.25 -0.24 0.75
N LEU A 366 18.88 -0.50 2.01
CA LEU A 366 17.97 0.33 2.79
C LEU A 366 18.54 0.56 4.18
N LEU A 367 18.46 1.80 4.64
CA LEU A 367 18.73 2.18 6.02
C LEU A 367 17.39 2.36 6.74
N ILE A 368 17.19 1.61 7.81
CA ILE A 368 16.05 1.76 8.70
C ILE A 368 16.55 2.43 9.98
N LEU A 369 16.07 3.63 10.23
CA LEU A 369 16.34 4.41 11.43
C LEU A 369 15.09 4.35 12.31
N SER A 370 15.17 3.66 13.44
CA SER A 370 14.09 3.60 14.42
C SER A 370 14.41 4.51 15.60
N ASP A 371 13.50 5.43 15.93
CA ASP A 371 13.57 6.29 17.10
C ASP A 371 12.25 6.29 17.90
N ASP A 372 12.21 7.01 19.03
CA ASP A 372 11.03 7.09 19.91
C ASP A 372 9.79 7.70 19.21
N SER A 373 9.98 8.38 18.08
CA SER A 373 8.92 9.02 17.28
C SER A 373 8.45 8.17 16.09
N GLY A 374 9.16 7.09 15.77
CA GLY A 374 8.81 6.11 14.75
C GLY A 374 10.02 5.58 13.98
N SER A 375 9.73 4.78 12.95
CA SER A 375 10.74 4.34 11.98
C SER A 375 10.77 5.26 10.76
N ALA A 376 11.98 5.48 10.23
CA ALA A 376 12.23 6.12 8.95
C ALA A 376 13.12 5.23 8.07
N THR A 377 12.65 4.91 6.87
CA THR A 377 13.39 4.12 5.87
C THR A 377 13.95 5.00 4.76
N TYR A 378 15.24 4.85 4.47
CA TYR A 378 15.95 5.54 3.40
C TYR A 378 16.58 4.54 2.45
N ARG A 379 16.36 4.69 1.13
CA ARG A 379 17.14 3.94 0.14
C ARG A 379 18.56 4.49 0.08
N VAL A 380 19.54 3.59 0.18
CA VAL A 380 20.92 3.92 -0.12
C VAL A 380 21.06 4.04 -1.64
N ALA A 381 21.52 5.20 -2.09
CA ALA A 381 21.80 5.43 -3.49
C ALA A 381 23.29 5.25 -3.75
N ASP A 382 23.60 4.41 -4.74
CA ASP A 382 24.92 4.35 -5.34
C ASP A 382 25.11 5.56 -6.28
N PRO A 383 26.15 6.40 -6.07
CA PRO A 383 26.52 7.50 -6.96
C PRO A 383 26.53 7.13 -8.45
N ALA A 384 27.11 5.98 -8.81
CA ALA A 384 27.23 5.59 -10.21
C ALA A 384 25.85 5.27 -10.83
N SER A 385 24.98 4.64 -10.05
CA SER A 385 23.60 4.32 -10.44
C SER A 385 22.71 5.56 -10.58
N LEU A 386 22.94 6.63 -9.81
CA LEU A 386 22.21 7.90 -9.96
C LEU A 386 22.57 8.61 -11.28
N LEU A 387 23.84 8.58 -11.68
CA LEU A 387 24.31 9.26 -12.88
C LEU A 387 23.83 8.60 -14.17
N ARG A 388 23.63 7.26 -14.17
CA ARG A 388 23.07 6.53 -15.31
C ARG A 388 21.57 6.78 -15.55
N ARG A 389 20.85 7.36 -14.59
CA ARG A 389 19.38 7.55 -14.67
C ARG A 389 18.96 8.85 -15.36
N VAL A 390 19.89 9.77 -15.59
CA VAL A 390 19.62 11.10 -16.16
C VAL A 390 20.18 11.22 -17.58
N ALA A 391 21.06 10.31 -18.00
CA ALA A 391 21.53 10.15 -19.38
C ALA A 391 20.50 9.34 -20.19
#